data_AF-A0AAX2M3A4-F1
#
_entry.id   AF-A0AAX2M3A4-F1
#
_cell.length_a   1.000
_cell.length_b   1.000
_cell.length_c   1.000
_cell.angle_alpha   90.00
_cell.angle_beta   90.00
_cell.angle_gamma   90.00
#
_symmetry.space_group_name_H-M   'P 1'
#
loop_
_entity.id
_entity.type
_entity.pdbx_description
1 polymer ?
#
loop_
_entity_poly.entity_id
_entity_poly.type
_entity_poly.pdbx_seq_one_letter_code
_entity_poly.pdbx_strand_id
1 'polypeptide(L)'
;MQRQTWSSTLTYILTVAGATIGFGATWRFPYLAGENGGGAYVLVFCIAMIIIGIPVILVENVIGRKAMTNSVDAFKQKWQSIGYMGLLGSFGIMAYYMVLGGWVLVYIWELTLGNFSLANVVSKEFTHQFFNDKIAFNPLGVGIFTTVFVIINYIILKRGIIDGIEKSVKFLMPLLFICLIIVVGRNLTLDGAMAGVKFYLEPDFSKILSPKLLIDVLGQVFFALSLGFGVMITLSSHLNKNENMAKTAIYTGVLNTIIAVLAGFMIFPALFSAGLAPDSGPSLVFETLPIAFSHIHFGTIVCILFFVLLLIAALTTSLPIYQVIISVLEEKFKYSKNLSINLTLGFIFTLGNLPCILTYGPWRDIVIIKGKNIFDSFDFVSGNILFILTAFFCCIYVGWILGKQESLKELNNNNTLKSSWFGIWFYYVKYIVPLIILIIFIYGILN
;
A
#
# COMPACT_ATOMS: atom_id res chain seq x y z
N MET A 1 -30.66 -2.18 -4.40
CA MET A 1 -30.15 -0.87 -4.86
C MET A 1 -29.29 -1.09 -6.08
N GLN A 2 -29.42 -0.23 -7.10
CA GLN A 2 -28.54 -0.26 -8.27
C GLN A 2 -27.12 0.14 -7.83
N ARG A 3 -26.10 -0.66 -8.17
CA ARG A 3 -24.71 -0.39 -7.80
C ARG A 3 -24.26 0.92 -8.47
N GLN A 4 -23.67 1.82 -7.69
CA GLN A 4 -23.10 3.07 -8.22
C GLN A 4 -21.89 2.75 -9.11
N THR A 5 -21.65 3.56 -10.14
CA THR A 5 -20.46 3.47 -10.99
C THR A 5 -19.62 4.73 -10.87
N TRP A 6 -18.31 4.61 -11.07
CA TRP A 6 -17.39 5.75 -11.07
C TRP A 6 -17.80 6.83 -12.08
N SER A 7 -17.56 8.10 -11.75
CA SER A 7 -17.96 9.22 -12.61
C SER A 7 -17.25 9.23 -13.97
N SER A 8 -16.04 8.69 -14.06
CA SER A 8 -15.23 8.62 -15.28
C SER A 8 -14.08 7.61 -15.15
N THR A 9 -13.49 7.23 -16.27
CA THR A 9 -12.27 6.39 -16.33
C THR A 9 -11.12 6.99 -15.54
N LEU A 10 -10.91 8.31 -15.64
CA LEU A 10 -9.83 9.00 -14.95
C LEU A 10 -10.02 8.93 -13.42
N THR A 11 -11.25 9.11 -12.95
CA THR A 11 -11.60 8.96 -11.54
C THR A 11 -11.28 7.55 -11.04
N TYR A 12 -11.63 6.52 -11.81
CA TYR A 12 -11.28 5.15 -11.47
C TYR A 12 -9.77 4.99 -11.33
N ILE A 13 -9.00 5.40 -12.34
CA ILE A 13 -7.53 5.32 -12.31
C ILE A 13 -6.96 6.06 -11.10
N LEU A 14 -7.42 7.27 -10.80
CA LEU A 14 -6.96 8.03 -9.63
C LEU A 14 -7.31 7.33 -8.31
N THR A 15 -8.48 6.71 -8.23
CA THR A 15 -8.92 5.98 -7.02
C THR A 15 -8.10 4.72 -6.83
N VAL A 16 -7.85 3.96 -7.90
CA VAL A 16 -6.97 2.78 -7.82
C VAL A 16 -5.53 3.19 -7.53
N ALA A 17 -5.03 4.28 -8.12
CA ALA A 17 -3.72 4.83 -7.82
C ALA A 17 -3.63 5.25 -6.34
N GLY A 18 -4.62 5.98 -5.81
CA GLY A 18 -4.67 6.35 -4.39
C GLY A 18 -4.77 5.15 -3.44
N ALA A 19 -5.38 4.04 -3.90
CA ALA A 19 -5.47 2.78 -3.17
C ALA A 19 -4.15 1.98 -3.15
N THR A 20 -3.19 2.34 -3.99
CA THR A 20 -1.92 1.63 -4.19
C THR A 20 -0.71 2.49 -3.83
N ILE A 21 -0.87 3.81 -3.77
CA ILE A 21 0.13 4.77 -3.34
C ILE A 21 -0.09 5.07 -1.85
N GLY A 22 0.37 4.14 -1.03
CA GLY A 22 0.34 4.22 0.43
C GLY A 22 1.72 4.09 1.05
N PHE A 23 1.77 3.64 2.31
CA PHE A 23 3.04 3.29 2.97
C PHE A 23 3.85 2.24 2.18
N GLY A 24 3.21 1.45 1.31
CA GLY A 24 3.90 0.59 0.38
C GLY A 24 4.89 1.35 -0.50
N ALA A 25 4.44 2.42 -1.16
CA ALA A 25 5.27 3.22 -2.06
C ALA A 25 6.17 4.22 -1.33
N THR A 26 5.70 4.79 -0.22
CA THR A 26 6.38 5.93 0.43
C THR A 26 7.27 5.55 1.62
N TRP A 27 7.09 4.36 2.19
CA TRP A 27 7.87 3.85 3.32
C TRP A 27 8.55 2.52 3.01
N ARG A 28 7.78 1.52 2.58
CA ARG A 28 8.25 0.16 2.36
C ARG A 28 9.23 0.04 1.19
N PHE A 29 8.85 0.63 0.06
CA PHE A 29 9.68 0.61 -1.15
C PHE A 29 11.07 1.24 -0.92
N PRO A 30 11.20 2.44 -0.32
CA PRO A 30 12.51 3.03 -0.07
C PRO A 30 13.41 2.21 0.86
N TYR A 31 12.91 1.66 1.97
CA TYR A 31 13.79 0.88 2.84
C TYR A 31 14.24 -0.42 2.16
N LEU A 32 13.36 -1.10 1.42
CA LEU A 32 13.73 -2.30 0.66
C LEU A 32 14.74 -1.99 -0.43
N ALA A 33 14.62 -0.82 -1.09
CA ALA A 33 15.62 -0.36 -2.05
C ALA A 33 16.97 -0.11 -1.37
N GLY A 34 17.00 0.48 -0.17
CA GLY A 34 18.22 0.66 0.61
C GLY A 34 18.92 -0.65 0.96
N GLU A 35 18.17 -1.62 1.49
CA GLU A 35 18.67 -2.94 1.89
C GLU A 35 19.11 -3.84 0.72
N ASN A 36 18.53 -3.63 -0.47
CA ASN A 36 18.76 -4.48 -1.65
C ASN A 36 19.61 -3.81 -2.74
N GLY A 37 20.42 -2.81 -2.37
CA GLY A 37 21.43 -2.24 -3.26
C GLY A 37 20.90 -1.24 -4.29
N GLY A 38 19.89 -0.46 -3.91
CA GLY A 38 19.44 0.74 -4.61
C GLY A 38 18.97 0.44 -6.04
N GLY A 39 19.73 0.89 -7.04
CA GLY A 39 19.37 0.76 -8.45
C GLY A 39 19.07 -0.66 -8.92
N ALA A 40 19.71 -1.68 -8.35
CA ALA A 40 19.42 -3.07 -8.66
C ALA A 40 17.96 -3.43 -8.30
N TYR A 41 17.54 -3.05 -7.10
CA TYR A 41 16.18 -3.26 -6.63
C TYR A 41 15.15 -2.47 -7.45
N VAL A 42 15.42 -1.19 -7.72
CA VAL A 42 14.53 -0.32 -8.52
C VAL A 42 14.29 -0.90 -9.91
N LEU A 43 15.36 -1.33 -10.59
CA LEU A 43 15.26 -1.93 -11.92
C LEU A 43 14.41 -3.19 -11.92
N VAL A 44 14.70 -4.13 -11.00
CA VAL A 44 13.97 -5.40 -10.91
C VAL A 44 12.52 -5.16 -10.51
N PHE A 45 12.24 -4.19 -9.64
CA PHE A 45 10.86 -3.80 -9.28
C PHE A 45 10.08 -3.27 -10.47
N CYS A 46 10.65 -2.37 -11.27
CA CYS A 46 10.00 -1.85 -12.47
C CYS A 46 9.64 -2.99 -13.45
N ILE A 47 10.56 -3.93 -13.64
CA ILE A 47 10.35 -5.11 -14.50
C ILE A 47 9.25 -6.00 -13.91
N ALA A 48 9.33 -6.32 -12.61
CA ALA A 48 8.35 -7.17 -11.93
C ALA A 48 6.95 -6.55 -11.90
N MET A 49 6.84 -5.22 -11.79
CA MET A 49 5.56 -4.52 -11.85
C MET A 49 4.88 -4.70 -13.22
N ILE A 50 5.65 -4.60 -14.31
CA ILE A 50 5.14 -4.78 -15.67
C ILE A 50 4.77 -6.25 -15.93
N ILE A 51 5.65 -7.17 -15.53
CA ILE A 51 5.54 -8.60 -15.86
C ILE A 51 4.57 -9.33 -14.94
N ILE A 52 4.35 -8.88 -13.71
CA ILE A 52 3.56 -9.61 -12.70
C ILE A 52 2.45 -8.71 -12.15
N GLY A 53 2.80 -7.52 -11.67
CA GLY A 53 1.85 -6.59 -11.06
C GLY A 53 0.64 -6.29 -11.95
N ILE A 54 0.88 -5.71 -13.13
CA ILE A 54 -0.18 -5.34 -14.08
C ILE A 54 -1.03 -6.55 -14.51
N PRO A 55 -0.45 -7.72 -14.87
CA PRO A 55 -1.23 -8.92 -15.15
C PRO A 55 -2.12 -9.39 -14.00
N VAL A 56 -1.67 -9.30 -12.75
CA VAL A 56 -2.48 -9.72 -11.58
C VAL A 56 -3.55 -8.70 -11.22
N ILE A 57 -3.30 -7.39 -11.39
CA ILE A 57 -4.37 -6.37 -11.29
C ILE A 57 -5.53 -6.73 -12.22
N LEU A 58 -5.22 -7.16 -13.45
CA LEU A 58 -6.25 -7.56 -14.41
C LEU A 58 -7.05 -8.79 -13.96
N VAL A 59 -6.41 -9.74 -13.27
CA VAL A 59 -7.10 -10.92 -12.71
C VAL A 59 -8.19 -10.47 -11.74
N GLU A 60 -7.85 -9.62 -10.77
CA GLU A 60 -8.83 -9.13 -9.79
C GLU A 60 -9.88 -8.21 -10.41
N ASN A 61 -9.49 -7.37 -11.36
CA ASN A 61 -10.42 -6.51 -12.07
C ASN A 61 -11.46 -7.30 -12.87
N VAL A 62 -11.05 -8.39 -13.52
CA VAL A 62 -11.97 -9.30 -14.23
C VAL A 62 -12.96 -9.93 -13.26
N ILE A 63 -12.50 -10.40 -12.09
CA ILE A 63 -13.38 -10.98 -11.06
C ILE A 63 -14.42 -9.95 -10.60
N GLY A 64 -13.96 -8.77 -10.18
CA GLY A 64 -14.82 -7.73 -9.62
C GLY A 64 -15.81 -7.14 -10.62
N ARG A 65 -15.32 -6.68 -11.78
CA ARG A 65 -16.21 -6.10 -12.81
C ARG A 65 -17.20 -7.12 -13.34
N LYS A 66 -16.83 -8.39 -13.48
CA LYS A 66 -17.77 -9.42 -13.92
C LYS A 66 -18.94 -9.53 -12.94
N ALA A 67 -18.61 -9.69 -11.66
CA ALA A 67 -19.60 -10.04 -10.66
C ALA A 67 -20.45 -8.87 -10.20
N MET A 68 -19.94 -7.63 -10.29
CA MET A 68 -20.65 -6.41 -9.87
C MET A 68 -21.19 -6.51 -8.42
N THR A 69 -20.48 -7.23 -7.56
CA THR A 69 -20.81 -7.48 -6.15
C THR A 69 -19.55 -7.37 -5.28
N ASN A 70 -19.71 -7.47 -3.96
CA ASN A 70 -18.63 -7.47 -2.98
C ASN A 70 -17.56 -8.54 -3.24
N SER A 71 -16.39 -8.37 -2.64
CA SER A 71 -15.21 -9.23 -2.88
C SER A 71 -15.37 -10.69 -2.48
N VAL A 72 -16.37 -11.06 -1.66
CA VAL A 72 -16.68 -12.45 -1.29
C VAL A 72 -17.63 -13.09 -2.30
N ASP A 73 -18.76 -12.43 -2.54
CA ASP A 73 -19.78 -12.94 -3.45
C ASP A 73 -19.38 -12.85 -4.93
N ALA A 74 -18.27 -12.16 -5.24
CA ALA A 74 -17.68 -12.14 -6.57
C ALA A 74 -17.19 -13.52 -7.04
N PHE A 75 -16.94 -14.42 -6.08
CA PHE A 75 -16.59 -15.81 -6.34
C PHE A 75 -17.82 -16.72 -6.31
N LYS A 76 -17.84 -17.76 -7.16
CA LYS A 76 -18.83 -18.85 -7.07
C LYS A 76 -18.82 -19.44 -5.65
N GLN A 77 -19.96 -19.95 -5.17
CA GLN A 77 -20.15 -20.41 -3.78
C GLN A 77 -19.02 -21.29 -3.20
N LYS A 78 -18.50 -22.24 -3.98
CA LYS A 78 -17.40 -23.14 -3.57
C LYS A 78 -16.03 -22.45 -3.42
N TRP A 79 -15.89 -21.22 -3.91
CA TRP A 79 -14.65 -20.45 -3.99
C TRP A 79 -14.70 -19.14 -3.16
N GLN A 80 -15.77 -18.93 -2.38
CA GLN A 80 -15.93 -17.73 -1.54
C GLN A 80 -14.87 -17.62 -0.44
N SER A 81 -14.22 -18.74 -0.07
CA SER A 81 -13.09 -18.73 0.86
C SER A 81 -11.94 -17.82 0.41
N ILE A 82 -11.75 -17.64 -0.90
CA ILE A 82 -10.75 -16.70 -1.45
C ILE A 82 -11.05 -15.27 -0.97
N GLY A 83 -12.31 -14.83 -1.14
CA GLY A 83 -12.73 -13.50 -0.71
C GLY A 83 -12.62 -13.31 0.80
N TYR A 84 -12.99 -14.33 1.59
CA TYR A 84 -12.84 -14.27 3.04
C TYR A 84 -11.37 -14.17 3.50
N MET A 85 -10.45 -14.82 2.78
CA MET A 85 -9.02 -14.69 3.05
C MET A 85 -8.51 -13.26 2.80
N GLY A 86 -8.95 -12.64 1.70
CA GLY A 86 -8.67 -11.22 1.43
C GLY A 86 -9.27 -10.27 2.47
N LEU A 87 -10.46 -10.59 3.01
CA LEU A 87 -11.09 -9.85 4.12
C LEU A 87 -10.27 -9.96 5.41
N LEU A 88 -9.82 -11.17 5.76
CA LEU A 88 -9.00 -11.39 6.94
C LEU A 88 -7.64 -10.69 6.80
N GLY A 89 -7.05 -10.71 5.61
CA GLY A 89 -5.84 -9.95 5.31
C GLY A 89 -6.09 -8.44 5.44
N SER A 90 -7.21 -7.94 4.92
CA SER A 90 -7.61 -6.53 5.03
C SER A 90 -7.81 -6.09 6.49
N PHE A 91 -8.37 -6.95 7.34
CA PHE A 91 -8.40 -6.72 8.78
C PHE A 91 -6.98 -6.63 9.35
N GLY A 92 -6.11 -7.58 9.01
CA GLY A 92 -4.73 -7.63 9.50
C GLY A 92 -3.91 -6.40 9.10
N ILE A 93 -3.96 -5.96 7.85
CA ILE A 93 -3.25 -4.74 7.45
C ILE A 93 -3.80 -3.51 8.17
N MET A 94 -5.13 -3.38 8.26
CA MET A 94 -5.76 -2.24 8.92
C MET A 94 -5.48 -2.19 10.42
N ALA A 95 -5.17 -3.33 11.06
CA ALA A 95 -4.77 -3.40 12.46
C ALA A 95 -3.51 -2.58 12.76
N TYR A 96 -2.51 -2.59 11.87
CA TYR A 96 -1.25 -1.85 12.10
C TYR A 96 -1.14 -0.58 11.25
N TYR A 97 -1.75 -0.55 10.07
CA TYR A 97 -1.66 0.57 9.12
C TYR A 97 -2.27 1.87 9.68
N MET A 98 -3.36 1.77 10.44
CA MET A 98 -3.95 2.93 11.11
C MET A 98 -3.07 3.46 12.25
N VAL A 99 -2.30 2.58 12.90
CA VAL A 99 -1.36 2.95 13.95
C VAL A 99 -0.18 3.72 13.36
N LEU A 100 0.33 3.30 12.20
CA LEU A 100 1.34 4.07 11.44
C LEU A 100 0.83 5.47 11.05
N GLY A 101 -0.44 5.60 10.64
CA GLY A 101 -1.06 6.92 10.42
C GLY A 101 -1.09 7.78 11.70
N GLY A 102 -1.31 7.15 12.86
CA GLY A 102 -1.19 7.79 14.17
C GLY A 102 0.23 8.28 14.46
N TRP A 103 1.25 7.47 14.16
CA TRP A 103 2.66 7.88 14.31
C TRP A 103 2.96 9.11 13.46
N VAL A 104 2.56 9.11 12.20
CA VAL A 104 2.74 10.26 11.30
C VAL A 104 2.11 11.53 11.88
N LEU A 105 0.91 11.44 12.46
CA LEU A 105 0.26 12.58 13.12
C LEU A 105 1.01 13.05 14.37
N VAL A 106 1.58 12.14 15.19
CA VAL A 106 2.45 12.50 16.32
C VAL A 106 3.64 13.32 15.81
N TYR A 107 4.33 12.87 14.76
CA TYR A 107 5.46 13.60 14.19
C TYR A 107 5.06 14.99 13.71
N ILE A 108 3.97 15.12 12.94
CA ILE A 108 3.47 16.42 12.48
C ILE A 108 3.18 17.33 13.69
N TRP A 109 2.49 16.82 14.69
CA TRP A 109 2.14 17.57 15.89
C TRP A 109 3.38 18.09 16.64
N GLU A 110 4.32 17.20 16.96
CA GLU A 110 5.53 17.55 17.73
C GLU A 110 6.49 18.45 16.93
N LEU A 111 6.56 18.30 15.60
CA LEU A 111 7.29 19.23 14.72
C LEU A 111 6.64 20.62 14.73
N THR A 112 5.31 20.71 14.64
CA THR A 112 4.59 21.99 14.58
C THR A 112 4.63 22.77 15.90
N LEU A 113 4.65 22.07 17.04
CA LEU A 113 4.79 22.69 18.35
C LEU A 113 6.24 23.08 18.70
N GLY A 114 7.22 22.62 17.91
CA GLY A 114 8.64 22.86 18.14
C GLY A 114 9.27 21.92 19.19
N ASN A 115 8.54 20.92 19.69
CA ASN A 115 9.04 19.91 20.62
C ASN A 115 10.02 18.94 19.95
N PHE A 116 9.92 18.76 18.63
CA PHE A 116 10.88 18.04 17.80
C PHE A 116 11.51 18.98 16.78
N SER A 117 12.37 19.88 17.23
CA SER A 117 12.96 20.91 16.37
C SER A 117 14.13 20.36 15.57
N LEU A 118 14.08 20.58 14.25
CA LEU A 118 15.19 20.30 13.30
C LEU A 118 15.91 21.60 12.89
N ALA A 119 15.85 22.64 13.74
CA ALA A 119 16.54 23.91 13.48
C ALA A 119 18.07 23.79 13.55
N ASN A 120 18.55 22.82 14.32
CA ASN A 120 19.96 22.42 14.38
C ASN A 120 20.07 20.96 13.94
N VAL A 121 21.27 20.57 13.50
CA VAL A 121 21.58 19.17 13.19
C VAL A 121 21.33 18.31 14.43
N VAL A 122 20.50 17.27 14.27
CA VAL A 122 20.15 16.35 15.35
C VAL A 122 20.95 15.06 15.26
N SER A 123 21.21 14.41 16.39
CA SER A 123 21.92 13.12 16.42
C SER A 123 20.98 11.93 16.27
N LYS A 124 21.55 10.74 16.00
CA LYS A 124 20.79 9.49 15.96
C LYS A 124 20.17 9.15 17.32
N GLU A 125 20.87 9.44 18.40
CA GLU A 125 20.39 9.24 19.77
C GLU A 125 19.18 10.11 20.05
N PHE A 126 19.18 11.36 19.59
CA PHE A 126 18.04 12.26 19.74
C PHE A 126 16.79 11.74 19.03
N THR A 127 16.91 11.32 17.77
CA THR A 127 15.74 10.81 17.02
C THR A 127 15.26 9.46 17.53
N HIS A 128 16.18 8.59 17.97
CA HIS A 128 15.85 7.31 18.61
C HIS A 128 15.13 7.51 19.95
N GLN A 129 15.64 8.41 20.80
CA GLN A 129 15.00 8.75 22.07
C GLN A 129 13.61 9.35 21.83
N PHE A 130 13.47 10.27 20.87
CA PHE A 130 12.18 10.81 20.51
C PHE A 130 11.19 9.72 20.09
N PHE A 131 11.62 8.79 19.23
CA PHE A 131 10.78 7.66 18.81
C PHE A 131 10.36 6.80 20.01
N ASN A 132 11.29 6.47 20.90
CA ASN A 132 10.97 5.71 22.11
C ASN A 132 9.97 6.45 23.01
N ASP A 133 10.22 7.73 23.30
CA ASP A 133 9.43 8.51 24.25
C ASP A 133 8.04 8.87 23.71
N LYS A 134 7.91 9.11 22.40
CA LYS A 134 6.68 9.62 21.77
C LYS A 134 5.89 8.56 21.02
N ILE A 135 6.54 7.48 20.58
CA ILE A 135 5.92 6.40 19.81
C ILE A 135 5.89 5.12 20.63
N ALA A 136 7.04 4.53 20.96
CA ALA A 136 7.09 3.19 21.54
C ALA A 136 6.49 3.11 22.94
N PHE A 137 6.86 4.05 23.83
CA PHE A 137 6.45 4.07 25.24
C PHE A 137 5.36 5.10 25.56
N ASN A 138 4.63 5.57 24.54
CA ASN A 138 3.49 6.48 24.71
C ASN A 138 2.21 5.95 24.04
N PRO A 139 1.64 4.85 24.56
CA PRO A 139 0.44 4.23 23.97
C PRO A 139 -0.77 5.17 24.00
N LEU A 140 -0.86 6.07 24.98
CA LEU A 140 -1.94 7.04 25.06
C LEU A 140 -1.85 8.07 23.93
N GLY A 141 -0.67 8.68 23.73
CA GLY A 141 -0.44 9.64 22.66
C GLY A 141 -0.70 9.03 21.28
N VAL A 142 -0.09 7.88 21.00
CA VAL A 142 -0.32 7.14 19.75
C VAL A 142 -1.80 6.78 19.59
N GLY A 143 -2.45 6.28 20.65
CA GLY A 143 -3.86 5.92 20.62
C GLY A 143 -4.80 7.08 20.31
N ILE A 144 -4.54 8.28 20.86
CA ILE A 144 -5.30 9.49 20.54
C ILE A 144 -5.15 9.84 19.05
N PHE A 145 -3.93 9.89 18.53
CA PHE A 145 -3.71 10.23 17.12
C PHE A 145 -4.21 9.16 16.15
N THR A 146 -4.09 7.88 16.48
CA THR A 146 -4.73 6.80 15.72
C THR A 146 -6.25 6.95 15.72
N THR A 147 -6.86 7.30 16.86
CA THR A 147 -8.31 7.57 16.95
C THR A 147 -8.71 8.73 16.04
N VAL A 148 -7.96 9.84 16.06
CA VAL A 148 -8.18 10.97 15.14
C VAL A 148 -8.10 10.51 13.69
N PHE A 149 -7.10 9.70 13.33
CA PHE A 149 -6.94 9.19 11.97
C PHE A 149 -8.09 8.26 11.53
N VAL A 150 -8.58 7.41 12.43
CA VAL A 150 -9.78 6.57 12.21
C VAL A 150 -11.03 7.43 12.06
N ILE A 151 -11.20 8.51 12.84
CA ILE A 151 -12.32 9.44 12.71
C ILE A 151 -12.31 10.15 11.34
N ILE A 152 -11.13 10.57 10.85
CA ILE A 152 -11.02 11.16 9.51
C ILE A 152 -11.50 10.17 8.44
N ASN A 153 -11.11 8.89 8.54
CA ASN A 153 -11.61 7.83 7.66
C ASN A 153 -13.12 7.66 7.78
N TYR A 154 -13.66 7.60 9.01
CA TYR A 154 -15.09 7.48 9.27
C TYR A 154 -15.91 8.60 8.58
N ILE A 155 -15.47 9.85 8.69
CA ILE A 155 -16.15 11.01 8.10
C ILE A 155 -16.26 10.87 6.58
N ILE A 156 -15.22 10.39 5.92
CA ILE A 156 -15.19 10.19 4.46
C ILE A 156 -16.06 8.98 4.09
N LEU A 157 -15.89 7.83 4.76
CA LEU A 157 -16.62 6.60 4.48
C LEU A 157 -18.13 6.75 4.66
N LYS A 158 -18.59 7.58 5.61
CA LYS A 158 -20.02 7.85 5.83
C LYS A 158 -20.69 8.47 4.59
N ARG A 159 -19.94 9.20 3.78
CA ARG A 159 -20.41 9.77 2.51
C ARG A 159 -20.48 8.73 1.38
N GLY A 160 -19.90 7.55 1.56
CA GLY A 160 -19.94 6.44 0.61
C GLY A 160 -18.83 6.51 -0.45
N ILE A 161 -18.88 5.59 -1.41
CA ILE A 161 -17.82 5.42 -2.42
C ILE A 161 -17.69 6.65 -3.32
N ILE A 162 -18.80 7.18 -3.84
CA ILE A 162 -18.76 8.30 -4.79
C ILE A 162 -18.58 9.65 -4.08
N ASP A 163 -19.48 9.97 -3.13
CA ASP A 163 -19.45 11.27 -2.44
C ASP A 163 -18.38 11.38 -1.34
N GLY A 164 -17.79 10.26 -0.93
CA GLY A 164 -16.68 10.20 0.01
C GLY A 164 -15.37 9.90 -0.70
N ILE A 165 -15.13 8.63 -1.01
CA ILE A 165 -13.83 8.13 -1.48
C ILE A 165 -13.39 8.83 -2.77
N GLU A 166 -14.22 8.84 -3.80
CA GLU A 166 -13.89 9.47 -5.09
C GLU A 166 -13.58 10.96 -4.94
N LYS A 167 -14.43 11.72 -4.23
CA LYS A 167 -14.22 13.17 -4.03
C LYS A 167 -12.95 13.47 -3.23
N SER A 168 -12.69 12.70 -2.19
CA SER A 168 -11.46 12.82 -1.40
C SER A 168 -10.23 12.54 -2.24
N VAL A 169 -10.21 11.45 -3.00
CA VAL A 169 -9.05 11.09 -3.86
C VAL A 169 -8.79 12.15 -4.93
N LYS A 170 -9.84 12.69 -5.58
CA LYS A 170 -9.67 13.75 -6.60
C LYS A 170 -8.94 14.98 -6.08
N PHE A 171 -9.04 15.27 -4.78
CA PHE A 171 -8.32 16.36 -4.14
C PHE A 171 -6.97 15.92 -3.58
N LEU A 172 -6.95 14.79 -2.86
CA LEU A 172 -5.79 14.30 -2.13
C LEU A 172 -4.65 13.83 -3.05
N MET A 173 -4.96 13.20 -4.18
CA MET A 173 -3.93 12.69 -5.11
C MET A 173 -3.11 13.81 -5.78
N PRO A 174 -3.73 14.88 -6.33
CA PRO A 174 -2.96 16.04 -6.78
C PRO A 174 -2.15 16.69 -5.66
N LEU A 175 -2.71 16.82 -4.46
CA LEU A 175 -2.00 17.39 -3.32
C LEU A 175 -0.76 16.56 -2.95
N LEU A 176 -0.91 15.22 -2.87
CA LEU A 176 0.19 14.28 -2.66
C LEU A 176 1.29 14.48 -3.70
N PHE A 177 0.93 14.58 -4.98
CA PHE A 177 1.89 14.77 -6.07
C PHE A 177 2.62 16.12 -5.98
N ILE A 178 1.91 17.20 -5.60
CA ILE A 178 2.53 18.51 -5.37
C ILE A 178 3.54 18.43 -4.22
N CYS A 179 3.15 17.87 -3.08
CA CYS A 179 4.05 17.66 -1.94
C CYS A 179 5.28 16.84 -2.35
N LEU A 180 5.08 15.77 -3.13
CA LEU A 180 6.13 14.88 -3.62
C LEU A 180 7.17 15.65 -4.44
N ILE A 181 6.73 16.43 -5.42
CA ILE A 181 7.62 17.19 -6.30
C ILE A 181 8.40 18.26 -5.52
N ILE A 182 7.78 18.92 -4.54
CA ILE A 182 8.46 19.92 -3.70
C ILE A 182 9.58 19.27 -2.88
N VAL A 183 9.29 18.14 -2.22
CA VAL A 183 10.29 17.42 -1.40
C VAL A 183 11.41 16.86 -2.27
N VAL A 184 11.09 16.21 -3.39
CA VAL A 184 12.08 15.70 -4.36
C VAL A 184 12.96 16.84 -4.88
N GLY A 185 12.33 17.94 -5.34
CA GLY A 185 13.05 19.10 -5.87
C GLY A 185 14.02 19.68 -4.85
N ARG A 186 13.60 19.78 -3.58
CA ARG A 186 14.50 20.26 -2.51
C ARG A 186 15.65 19.29 -2.26
N ASN A 187 15.38 18.00 -2.15
CA ASN A 187 16.41 17.01 -1.80
C ASN A 187 17.43 16.80 -2.92
N LEU A 188 17.05 17.00 -4.18
CA LEU A 188 17.97 16.98 -5.31
C LEU A 188 18.93 18.18 -5.36
N THR A 189 18.60 19.27 -4.67
CA THR A 189 19.44 20.48 -4.61
C THR A 189 20.44 20.49 -3.45
N LEU A 190 20.51 19.41 -2.66
CA LEU A 190 21.43 19.31 -1.53
C LEU A 190 22.85 18.96 -2.00
N ASP A 191 23.85 19.45 -1.27
CA ASP A 191 25.24 19.09 -1.52
C ASP A 191 25.44 17.58 -1.27
N GLY A 192 26.09 16.89 -2.21
CA GLY A 192 26.27 15.43 -2.14
C GLY A 192 25.04 14.60 -2.56
N ALA A 193 23.89 15.22 -2.86
CA ALA A 193 22.66 14.53 -3.30
C ALA A 193 22.88 13.56 -4.47
N MET A 194 23.79 13.90 -5.39
CA MET A 194 24.06 13.10 -6.59
C MET A 194 24.64 11.72 -6.26
N ALA A 195 25.33 11.55 -5.13
CA ALA A 195 25.78 10.24 -4.68
C ALA A 195 24.58 9.33 -4.35
N GLY A 196 23.55 9.88 -3.70
CA GLY A 196 22.31 9.17 -3.42
C GLY A 196 21.51 8.86 -4.69
N VAL A 197 21.50 9.78 -5.66
CA VAL A 197 20.88 9.53 -6.98
C VAL A 197 21.59 8.39 -7.71
N LYS A 198 22.93 8.37 -7.72
CA LYS A 198 23.71 7.29 -8.32
C LYS A 198 23.43 5.96 -7.64
N PHE A 199 23.51 5.91 -6.31
CA PHE A 199 23.14 4.70 -5.55
C PHE A 199 21.75 4.19 -5.93
N TYR A 200 20.79 5.10 -6.09
CA TYR A 200 19.39 4.75 -6.33
C TYR A 200 19.06 4.37 -7.79
N LEU A 201 19.80 4.88 -8.78
CA LEU A 201 19.50 4.65 -10.19
C LEU A 201 20.52 3.79 -10.94
N GLU A 202 21.75 3.66 -10.43
CA GLU A 202 22.81 2.88 -11.06
C GLU A 202 22.70 1.42 -10.57
N PRO A 203 22.24 0.49 -11.42
CA PRO A 203 22.00 -0.87 -10.99
C PRO A 203 23.30 -1.66 -10.85
N ASP A 204 23.52 -2.21 -9.66
CA ASP A 204 24.52 -3.24 -9.45
C ASP A 204 24.01 -4.59 -10.00
N PHE A 205 24.41 -4.91 -11.24
CA PHE A 205 24.02 -6.14 -11.93
C PHE A 205 24.51 -7.42 -11.24
N SER A 206 25.44 -7.36 -10.28
CA SER A 206 25.80 -8.53 -9.48
C SER A 206 24.69 -8.96 -8.52
N LYS A 207 23.80 -8.02 -8.14
CA LYS A 207 22.75 -8.23 -7.14
C LYS A 207 21.38 -8.61 -7.72
N ILE A 208 21.12 -8.31 -9.00
CA ILE A 208 19.78 -8.42 -9.61
C ILE A 208 19.22 -9.84 -9.64
N LEU A 209 20.07 -10.87 -9.58
CA LEU A 209 19.66 -12.28 -9.53
C LEU A 209 19.74 -12.88 -8.12
N SER A 210 20.01 -12.07 -7.09
CA SER A 210 20.05 -12.57 -5.73
C SER A 210 18.63 -13.03 -5.31
N PRO A 211 18.49 -14.24 -4.73
CA PRO A 211 17.18 -14.77 -4.32
C PRO A 211 16.44 -13.84 -3.38
N LYS A 212 17.16 -13.21 -2.42
CA LYS A 212 16.59 -12.23 -1.50
C LYS A 212 15.97 -11.04 -2.24
N LEU A 213 16.71 -10.37 -3.12
CA LEU A 213 16.22 -9.20 -3.86
C LEU A 213 15.00 -9.54 -4.69
N LEU A 214 15.03 -10.65 -5.43
CA LEU A 214 13.90 -11.07 -6.25
C LEU A 214 12.64 -11.22 -5.40
N ILE A 215 12.76 -11.78 -4.21
CA ILE A 215 11.63 -12.09 -3.34
C ILE A 215 11.11 -10.85 -2.63
N ASP A 216 12.01 -9.97 -2.18
CA ASP A 216 11.65 -8.67 -1.61
C ASP A 216 10.92 -7.82 -2.65
N VAL A 217 11.43 -7.77 -3.90
CA VAL A 217 10.77 -7.08 -5.01
C VAL A 217 9.39 -7.67 -5.28
N LEU A 218 9.29 -8.99 -5.35
CA LEU A 218 8.03 -9.65 -5.65
C LEU A 218 7.00 -9.39 -4.53
N GLY A 219 7.38 -9.61 -3.27
CA GLY A 219 6.53 -9.26 -2.12
C GLY A 219 6.16 -7.78 -2.09
N GLN A 220 7.03 -6.90 -2.56
CA GLN A 220 6.74 -5.48 -2.71
C GLN A 220 5.73 -5.19 -3.82
N VAL A 221 5.80 -5.85 -4.98
CA VAL A 221 4.81 -5.66 -6.06
C VAL A 221 3.39 -5.99 -5.59
N PHE A 222 3.22 -7.07 -4.82
CA PHE A 222 1.91 -7.46 -4.30
C PHE A 222 1.37 -6.45 -3.30
N PHE A 223 2.22 -5.98 -2.39
CA PHE A 223 1.85 -4.99 -1.40
C PHE A 223 1.58 -3.61 -2.03
N ALA A 224 2.46 -3.16 -2.93
CA ALA A 224 2.37 -1.85 -3.59
C ALA A 224 1.10 -1.72 -4.43
N LEU A 225 0.59 -2.82 -4.99
CA LEU A 225 -0.64 -2.82 -5.78
C LEU A 225 -1.88 -3.30 -5.00
N SER A 226 -1.76 -3.52 -3.68
CA SER A 226 -2.86 -4.03 -2.84
C SER A 226 -3.47 -5.33 -3.40
N LEU A 227 -2.64 -6.20 -4.00
CA LEU A 227 -3.06 -7.45 -4.62
C LEU A 227 -3.39 -8.49 -3.55
N GLY A 228 -4.51 -9.17 -3.71
CA GLY A 228 -5.04 -10.11 -2.72
C GLY A 228 -5.83 -9.43 -1.60
N PHE A 229 -5.90 -8.10 -1.56
CA PHE A 229 -6.62 -7.39 -0.49
C PHE A 229 -8.13 -7.43 -0.74
N GLY A 230 -8.56 -7.75 -1.97
CA GLY A 230 -9.94 -7.59 -2.41
C GLY A 230 -10.31 -6.14 -2.76
N VAL A 231 -9.35 -5.22 -2.69
CA VAL A 231 -9.50 -3.81 -3.09
C VAL A 231 -9.78 -3.71 -4.58
N MET A 232 -8.97 -4.37 -5.44
CA MET A 232 -9.20 -4.29 -6.89
C MET A 232 -10.51 -4.95 -7.30
N ILE A 233 -10.86 -6.07 -6.67
CA ILE A 233 -12.18 -6.72 -6.87
C ILE A 233 -13.31 -5.75 -6.49
N THR A 234 -13.22 -5.11 -5.32
CA THR A 234 -14.23 -4.16 -4.86
C THR A 234 -14.31 -2.93 -5.77
N LEU A 235 -13.20 -2.25 -6.07
CA LEU A 235 -13.21 -1.03 -6.88
C LEU A 235 -13.64 -1.31 -8.34
N SER A 236 -13.18 -2.40 -8.95
CA SER A 236 -13.54 -2.77 -10.32
C SER A 236 -14.99 -3.23 -10.46
N SER A 237 -15.64 -3.70 -9.38
CA SER A 237 -17.08 -3.98 -9.38
C SER A 237 -17.93 -2.73 -9.63
N HIS A 238 -17.38 -1.53 -9.46
CA HIS A 238 -18.01 -0.24 -9.79
C HIS A 238 -17.56 0.32 -11.15
N LEU A 239 -16.72 -0.41 -11.89
CA LEU A 239 -16.24 -0.01 -13.22
C LEU A 239 -17.28 -0.32 -14.30
N ASN A 240 -17.57 0.66 -15.14
CA ASN A 240 -18.51 0.49 -16.25
C ASN A 240 -18.01 -0.57 -17.25
N LYS A 241 -18.94 -1.38 -17.79
CA LYS A 241 -18.67 -2.45 -18.76
C LYS A 241 -18.08 -1.96 -20.08
N ASN A 242 -18.29 -0.69 -20.42
CA ASN A 242 -17.78 -0.07 -21.65
C ASN A 242 -16.33 0.42 -21.51
N GLU A 243 -15.79 0.48 -20.30
CA GLU A 243 -14.43 0.98 -20.04
C GLU A 243 -13.36 -0.02 -20.47
N ASN A 244 -12.23 0.47 -20.98
CA ASN A 244 -11.11 -0.38 -21.34
C ASN A 244 -10.30 -0.76 -20.08
N MET A 245 -10.62 -1.91 -19.49
CA MET A 245 -9.99 -2.40 -18.26
C MET A 245 -8.48 -2.66 -18.40
N ALA A 246 -8.05 -3.14 -19.57
CA ALA A 246 -6.63 -3.37 -19.83
C ALA A 246 -5.84 -2.06 -19.76
N LYS A 247 -6.37 -1.01 -20.38
CA LYS A 247 -5.77 0.33 -20.36
C LYS A 247 -5.76 0.92 -18.94
N THR A 248 -6.84 0.77 -18.17
CA THR A 248 -6.88 1.27 -16.79
C THR A 248 -5.91 0.54 -15.88
N ALA A 249 -5.75 -0.78 -16.02
CA ALA A 249 -4.76 -1.54 -15.25
C ALA A 249 -3.32 -1.13 -15.59
N ILE A 250 -3.01 -0.93 -16.88
CA ILE A 250 -1.69 -0.46 -17.33
C ILE A 250 -1.38 0.90 -16.73
N TYR A 251 -2.29 1.88 -16.87
CA TYR A 251 -2.08 3.22 -16.32
C TYR A 251 -1.94 3.22 -14.80
N THR A 252 -2.70 2.39 -14.11
CA THR A 252 -2.58 2.23 -12.66
C THR A 252 -1.19 1.72 -12.28
N GLY A 253 -0.73 0.62 -12.89
CA GLY A 253 0.58 0.05 -12.57
C GLY A 253 1.74 0.98 -12.91
N VAL A 254 1.66 1.67 -14.06
CA VAL A 254 2.68 2.66 -14.47
C VAL A 254 2.70 3.85 -13.50
N LEU A 255 1.54 4.41 -13.16
CA LEU A 255 1.45 5.54 -12.23
C LEU A 255 1.97 5.17 -10.84
N ASN A 256 1.61 3.98 -10.34
CA ASN A 256 2.14 3.45 -9.08
C ASN A 256 3.68 3.34 -9.12
N THR A 257 4.23 2.77 -10.21
CA THR A 257 5.68 2.63 -10.38
C THR A 257 6.37 3.99 -10.40
N ILE A 258 5.86 4.95 -11.17
CA ILE A 258 6.43 6.31 -11.24
C ILE A 258 6.47 6.93 -9.86
N ILE A 259 5.38 6.82 -9.09
CA ILE A 259 5.30 7.45 -7.76
C ILE A 259 6.18 6.73 -6.74
N ALA A 260 6.27 5.40 -6.77
CA ALA A 260 7.20 4.65 -5.94
C ALA A 260 8.67 5.02 -6.26
N VAL A 261 9.00 5.13 -7.55
CA VAL A 261 10.34 5.56 -7.99
C VAL A 261 10.63 6.99 -7.54
N LEU A 262 9.67 7.92 -7.70
CA LEU A 262 9.77 9.30 -7.21
C LEU A 262 9.94 9.36 -5.69
N ALA A 263 9.29 8.47 -4.94
CA ALA A 263 9.41 8.43 -3.48
C ALA A 263 10.83 8.10 -3.00
N GLY A 264 11.60 7.29 -3.74
CA GLY A 264 13.01 7.09 -3.42
C GLY A 264 13.86 8.37 -3.55
N PHE A 265 13.53 9.26 -4.50
CA PHE A 265 14.21 10.56 -4.60
C PHE A 265 13.85 11.53 -3.46
N MET A 266 12.77 11.29 -2.72
CA MET A 266 12.53 12.02 -1.48
C MET A 266 13.49 11.60 -0.36
N ILE A 267 14.17 10.47 -0.49
CA ILE A 267 14.89 9.83 0.62
C ILE A 267 16.39 9.76 0.34
N PHE A 268 16.81 9.06 -0.71
CA PHE A 268 18.24 8.77 -0.94
C PHE A 268 19.13 10.01 -1.13
N PRO A 269 18.71 11.04 -1.89
CA PRO A 269 19.52 12.26 -2.01
C PRO A 269 19.79 12.93 -0.66
N ALA A 270 18.78 12.98 0.22
CA ALA A 270 18.91 13.58 1.55
C ALA A 270 19.80 12.73 2.48
N LEU A 271 19.64 11.41 2.48
CA LEU A 271 20.46 10.52 3.30
C LEU A 271 21.95 10.62 2.96
N PHE A 272 22.29 10.58 1.67
CA PHE A 272 23.68 10.66 1.24
C PHE A 272 24.28 12.04 1.45
N SER A 273 23.48 13.11 1.30
CA SER A 273 23.91 14.47 1.66
C SER A 273 24.27 14.59 3.15
N ALA A 274 23.52 13.90 4.01
CA ALA A 274 23.76 13.84 5.45
C ALA A 274 24.79 12.77 5.88
N GLY A 275 25.37 12.01 4.94
CA GLY A 275 26.33 10.95 5.25
C GLY A 275 25.72 9.73 5.98
N LEU A 276 24.42 9.51 5.82
CA LEU A 276 23.68 8.43 6.49
C LEU A 276 23.57 7.18 5.60
N ALA A 277 23.66 6.01 6.22
CA ALA A 277 23.50 4.74 5.53
C ALA A 277 22.04 4.52 5.10
N PRO A 278 21.79 3.96 3.89
CA PRO A 278 20.44 3.78 3.35
C PRO A 278 19.69 2.55 3.88
N ASP A 279 20.33 1.69 4.68
CA ASP A 279 19.89 0.34 5.04
C ASP A 279 19.32 0.21 6.47
N SER A 280 18.75 1.29 7.03
CA SER A 280 18.14 1.30 8.37
C SER A 280 16.81 0.53 8.50
N GLY A 281 16.34 -0.13 7.43
CA GLY A 281 15.09 -0.90 7.40
C GLY A 281 13.85 -0.08 7.78
N PRO A 282 12.87 -0.66 8.50
CA PRO A 282 11.63 0.00 8.91
C PRO A 282 11.80 1.37 9.61
N SER A 283 12.90 1.56 10.34
CA SER A 283 13.21 2.80 11.08
C SER A 283 13.62 3.99 10.18
N LEU A 284 13.90 3.74 8.91
CA LEU A 284 14.45 4.71 7.95
C LEU A 284 13.68 6.03 7.94
N VAL A 285 12.36 5.96 7.88
CA VAL A 285 11.49 7.13 7.71
C VAL A 285 11.27 7.90 9.01
N PHE A 286 11.18 7.21 10.16
CA PHE A 286 10.80 7.81 11.43
C PHE A 286 12.00 8.25 12.27
N GLU A 287 13.15 7.58 12.14
CA GLU A 287 14.35 7.88 12.94
C GLU A 287 15.48 8.47 12.10
N THR A 288 15.77 7.88 10.94
CA THR A 288 16.94 8.27 10.12
C THR A 288 16.66 9.52 9.29
N LEU A 289 15.50 9.61 8.64
CA LEU A 289 15.20 10.71 7.72
C LEU A 289 15.08 12.09 8.41
N PRO A 290 14.54 12.23 9.64
CA PRO A 290 14.58 13.49 10.35
C PRO A 290 16.01 14.03 10.58
N ILE A 291 16.99 13.14 10.75
CA ILE A 291 18.40 13.52 10.82
C ILE A 291 18.80 14.18 9.51
N ALA A 292 18.53 13.53 8.37
CA ALA A 292 18.84 14.09 7.05
C ALA A 292 18.17 15.46 6.82
N PHE A 293 16.91 15.62 7.23
CA PHE A 293 16.20 16.88 7.12
C PHE A 293 16.76 17.98 8.03
N SER A 294 17.38 17.66 9.16
CA SER A 294 18.04 18.64 10.03
C SER A 294 19.27 19.32 9.41
N HIS A 295 19.85 18.72 8.37
CA HIS A 295 20.92 19.35 7.57
C HIS A 295 20.39 20.33 6.52
N ILE A 296 19.08 20.41 6.31
CA ILE A 296 18.45 21.27 5.30
C ILE A 296 18.05 22.59 5.94
N HIS A 297 18.36 23.72 5.29
CA HIS A 297 17.79 25.01 5.68
C HIS A 297 16.25 24.96 5.59
N PHE A 298 15.56 25.37 6.66
CA PHE A 298 14.12 25.13 6.87
C PHE A 298 13.72 23.64 6.91
N GLY A 299 14.62 22.78 7.40
CA GLY A 299 14.45 21.33 7.50
C GLY A 299 13.16 20.88 8.18
N THR A 300 12.73 21.58 9.24
CA THR A 300 11.46 21.33 9.92
C THR A 300 10.25 21.41 8.96
N ILE A 301 10.22 22.40 8.06
CA ILE A 301 9.11 22.58 7.10
C ILE A 301 9.12 21.45 6.07
N VAL A 302 10.30 21.08 5.54
CA VAL A 302 10.45 19.98 4.59
C VAL A 302 10.03 18.65 5.23
N CYS A 303 10.41 18.43 6.49
CA CYS A 303 10.04 17.26 7.28
C CYS A 303 8.52 17.18 7.52
N ILE A 304 7.87 18.30 7.91
CA ILE A 304 6.41 18.37 8.03
C ILE A 304 5.73 18.05 6.69
N LEU A 305 6.20 18.64 5.59
CA LEU A 305 5.62 18.39 4.26
C LEU A 305 5.74 16.92 3.85
N PHE A 306 6.86 16.29 4.17
CA PHE A 306 7.09 14.87 3.95
C PHE A 306 6.12 14.00 4.78
N PHE A 307 5.94 14.29 6.08
CA PHE A 307 4.96 13.56 6.90
C PHE A 307 3.51 13.82 6.47
N VAL A 308 3.17 15.03 6.03
CA VAL A 308 1.85 15.32 5.43
C VAL A 308 1.61 14.47 4.18
N LEU A 309 2.62 14.31 3.32
CA LEU A 309 2.55 13.41 2.17
C LEU A 309 2.28 11.97 2.60
N LEU A 310 3.00 11.47 3.62
CA LEU A 310 2.76 10.13 4.17
C LEU A 310 1.33 9.98 4.71
N LEU A 311 0.82 10.99 5.40
CA LEU A 311 -0.54 10.98 5.94
C LEU A 311 -1.59 10.91 4.82
N ILE A 312 -1.39 11.67 3.74
CA ILE A 312 -2.28 11.64 2.58
C ILE A 312 -2.24 10.27 1.91
N ALA A 313 -1.04 9.71 1.68
CA ALA A 313 -0.87 8.38 1.10
C ALA A 313 -1.53 7.29 1.97
N ALA A 314 -1.39 7.40 3.28
CA ALA A 314 -2.04 6.53 4.23
C ALA A 314 -3.57 6.62 4.12
N LEU A 315 -4.11 7.85 4.10
CA LEU A 315 -5.55 8.08 4.04
C LEU A 315 -6.18 7.58 2.73
N THR A 316 -5.56 7.84 1.58
CA THR A 316 -6.11 7.40 0.29
C THR A 316 -6.12 5.87 0.16
N THR A 317 -5.18 5.19 0.83
CA THR A 317 -5.08 3.73 0.83
C THR A 317 -6.05 3.08 1.82
N SER A 318 -6.22 3.64 3.03
CA SER A 318 -7.08 3.06 4.06
C SER A 318 -8.55 3.05 3.69
N LEU A 319 -9.01 4.07 2.93
CA LEU A 319 -10.41 4.22 2.52
C LEU A 319 -10.93 3.02 1.68
N PRO A 320 -10.30 2.63 0.56
CA PRO A 320 -10.67 1.43 -0.19
C PRO A 320 -10.55 0.13 0.62
N ILE A 321 -9.56 -0.01 1.50
CA ILE A 321 -9.38 -1.23 2.29
C ILE A 321 -10.53 -1.41 3.29
N TYR A 322 -10.92 -0.34 3.99
CA TYR A 322 -12.15 -0.36 4.81
C TYR A 322 -13.38 -0.72 3.97
N GLN A 323 -13.49 -0.15 2.77
CA GLN A 323 -14.61 -0.39 1.87
C GLN A 323 -14.76 -1.86 1.47
N VAL A 324 -13.66 -2.64 1.39
CA VAL A 324 -13.71 -4.09 1.13
C VAL A 324 -14.60 -4.80 2.16
N ILE A 325 -14.38 -4.53 3.46
CA ILE A 325 -15.12 -5.17 4.55
C ILE A 325 -16.55 -4.61 4.64
N ILE A 326 -16.69 -3.28 4.53
CA ILE A 326 -17.99 -2.59 4.57
C ILE A 326 -18.93 -3.13 3.48
N SER A 327 -18.44 -3.28 2.24
CA SER A 327 -19.24 -3.78 1.12
C SER A 327 -19.75 -5.20 1.35
N VAL A 328 -18.99 -6.07 2.03
CA VAL A 328 -19.47 -7.43 2.37
C VAL A 328 -20.59 -7.36 3.42
N LEU A 329 -20.44 -6.51 4.45
CA LEU A 329 -21.48 -6.33 5.48
C LEU A 329 -22.78 -5.77 4.88
N GLU A 330 -22.69 -4.77 4.00
CA GLU A 330 -23.86 -4.18 3.33
C GLU A 330 -24.51 -5.15 2.34
N GLU A 331 -23.72 -5.79 1.48
CA GLU A 331 -24.28 -6.55 0.35
C GLU A 331 -24.64 -7.99 0.72
N LYS A 332 -23.80 -8.68 1.49
CA LYS A 332 -24.01 -10.08 1.87
C LYS A 332 -24.94 -10.19 3.07
N PHE A 333 -24.63 -9.43 4.13
CA PHE A 333 -25.38 -9.49 5.40
C PHE A 333 -26.54 -8.48 5.48
N LYS A 334 -26.73 -7.64 4.46
CA LYS A 334 -27.82 -6.66 4.36
C LYS A 334 -27.84 -5.65 5.51
N TYR A 335 -26.69 -5.38 6.12
CA TYR A 335 -26.57 -4.37 7.16
C TYR A 335 -26.67 -2.96 6.58
N SER A 336 -27.18 -2.03 7.38
CA SER A 336 -27.23 -0.62 6.97
C SER A 336 -25.82 -0.04 6.89
N LYS A 337 -25.60 0.94 6.01
CA LYS A 337 -24.29 1.57 5.82
C LYS A 337 -23.62 2.02 7.11
N ASN A 338 -24.36 2.73 7.97
CA ASN A 338 -23.82 3.23 9.23
C ASN A 338 -23.44 2.07 10.17
N LEU A 339 -24.23 1.00 10.21
CA LEU A 339 -23.91 -0.19 11.01
C LEU A 339 -22.64 -0.87 10.47
N SER A 340 -22.55 -1.08 9.15
CA SER A 340 -21.38 -1.69 8.50
C SER A 340 -20.09 -0.90 8.76
N ILE A 341 -20.14 0.43 8.65
CA ILE A 341 -18.99 1.30 8.94
C ILE A 341 -18.61 1.21 10.41
N ASN A 342 -19.57 1.36 11.33
CA ASN A 342 -19.30 1.34 12.78
C ASN A 342 -18.73 -0.01 13.23
N LEU A 343 -19.31 -1.11 12.76
CA LEU A 343 -18.81 -2.45 13.05
C LEU A 343 -17.40 -2.64 12.50
N THR A 344 -17.15 -2.26 11.25
CA THR A 344 -15.83 -2.43 10.62
C THR A 344 -14.75 -1.63 11.37
N LEU A 345 -14.97 -0.32 11.56
CA LEU A 345 -13.98 0.55 12.20
C LEU A 345 -13.84 0.22 13.70
N GLY A 346 -14.95 -0.02 14.40
CA GLY A 346 -14.91 -0.38 15.82
C GLY A 346 -14.24 -1.73 16.08
N PHE A 347 -14.52 -2.74 15.25
CA PHE A 347 -13.88 -4.05 15.36
C PHE A 347 -12.38 -4.00 15.06
N ILE A 348 -11.98 -3.32 13.98
CA ILE A 348 -10.56 -3.11 13.64
C ILE A 348 -9.86 -2.32 14.74
N PHE A 349 -10.48 -1.26 15.26
CA PHE A 349 -9.88 -0.45 16.30
C PHE A 349 -9.64 -1.24 17.58
N THR A 350 -10.64 -2.00 18.03
CA THR A 350 -10.59 -2.74 19.30
C THR A 350 -9.70 -3.99 19.24
N LEU A 351 -9.79 -4.79 18.18
CA LEU A 351 -9.08 -6.06 18.06
C LEU A 351 -7.80 -5.99 17.22
N GLY A 352 -7.58 -4.90 16.51
CA GLY A 352 -6.39 -4.66 15.71
C GLY A 352 -5.56 -3.50 16.24
N ASN A 353 -6.10 -2.27 16.16
CA ASN A 353 -5.33 -1.07 16.45
C ASN A 353 -4.89 -0.98 17.92
N LEU A 354 -5.78 -1.20 18.89
CA LEU A 354 -5.41 -1.17 20.31
C LEU A 354 -4.32 -2.19 20.65
N PRO A 355 -4.40 -3.48 20.25
CA PRO A 355 -3.30 -4.42 20.41
C PRO A 355 -1.98 -3.96 19.79
N CYS A 356 -2.01 -3.44 18.55
CA CYS A 356 -0.83 -2.90 17.87
C CYS A 356 -0.23 -1.66 18.56
N ILE A 357 -1.06 -0.83 19.19
CA ILE A 357 -0.59 0.33 19.98
C ILE A 357 0.10 -0.15 21.27
N LEU A 358 -0.52 -1.11 21.96
CA LEU A 358 -0.02 -1.60 23.25
C LEU A 358 1.25 -2.44 23.11
N THR A 359 1.49 -3.04 21.95
CA THR A 359 2.62 -3.97 21.72
C THR A 359 4.00 -3.34 21.88
N TYR A 360 4.14 -2.02 21.80
CA TYR A 360 5.42 -1.35 22.03
C TYR A 360 5.61 -0.87 23.47
N GLY A 361 4.54 -0.83 24.25
CA GLY A 361 4.53 -0.43 25.65
C GLY A 361 4.10 -1.56 26.58
N PRO A 362 2.88 -1.54 27.14
CA PRO A 362 2.45 -2.52 28.14
C PRO A 362 2.46 -3.98 27.69
N TRP A 363 2.36 -4.25 26.39
CA TRP A 363 2.29 -5.60 25.81
C TRP A 363 3.56 -6.00 25.04
N ARG A 364 4.69 -5.33 25.31
CA ARG A 364 5.99 -5.58 24.65
C ARG A 364 6.51 -7.02 24.76
N ASP A 365 6.15 -7.72 25.84
CA ASP A 365 6.59 -9.10 26.08
C ASP A 365 5.69 -10.13 25.37
N ILE A 366 4.59 -9.69 24.73
CA ILE A 366 3.69 -10.57 23.98
C ILE A 366 4.27 -10.83 22.59
N VAL A 367 4.54 -12.09 22.33
CA VAL A 367 5.07 -12.59 21.06
C VAL A 367 4.09 -13.63 20.51
N ILE A 368 3.75 -13.54 19.22
CA ILE A 368 2.75 -14.43 18.59
C ILE A 368 3.41 -15.40 17.61
N ILE A 369 3.77 -14.95 16.40
CA ILE A 369 4.23 -15.84 15.32
C ILE A 369 5.71 -15.58 15.04
N LYS A 370 6.52 -16.64 14.98
CA LYS A 370 7.96 -16.57 14.64
C LYS A 370 8.74 -15.52 15.47
N GLY A 371 8.43 -15.36 16.76
CA GLY A 371 9.15 -14.38 17.59
C GLY A 371 8.71 -12.92 17.41
N LYS A 372 7.69 -12.65 16.58
CA LYS A 372 7.19 -11.30 16.27
C LYS A 372 6.22 -10.79 17.32
N ASN A 373 6.28 -9.48 17.60
CA ASN A 373 5.29 -8.78 18.40
C ASN A 373 3.91 -8.76 17.68
N ILE A 374 2.89 -8.14 18.28
CA ILE A 374 1.54 -8.16 17.72
C ILE A 374 1.46 -7.39 16.38
N PHE A 375 2.08 -6.22 16.31
CA PHE A 375 2.13 -5.39 15.09
C PHE A 375 2.77 -6.17 13.93
N ASP A 376 3.97 -6.72 14.18
CA ASP A 376 4.75 -7.45 13.20
C ASP A 376 4.09 -8.78 12.80
N SER A 377 3.31 -9.38 13.71
CA SER A 377 2.53 -10.58 13.42
C SER A 377 1.38 -10.28 12.48
N PHE A 378 0.66 -9.17 12.69
CA PHE A 378 -0.37 -8.74 11.74
C PHE A 378 0.22 -8.43 10.36
N ASP A 379 1.35 -7.72 10.31
CA ASP A 379 2.06 -7.43 9.06
C ASP A 379 2.46 -8.72 8.34
N PHE A 380 3.11 -9.65 9.03
CA PHE A 380 3.55 -10.91 8.44
C PHE A 380 2.39 -11.78 7.95
N VAL A 381 1.35 -11.97 8.77
CA VAL A 381 0.20 -12.82 8.40
C VAL A 381 -0.58 -12.21 7.24
N SER A 382 -0.83 -10.90 7.26
CA SER A 382 -1.56 -10.26 6.17
C SER A 382 -0.71 -10.20 4.89
N GLY A 383 0.46 -9.58 4.96
CA GLY A 383 1.38 -9.31 3.85
C GLY A 383 1.99 -10.54 3.21
N ASN A 384 2.50 -11.48 4.01
CA ASN A 384 3.30 -12.60 3.51
C ASN A 384 2.50 -13.89 3.34
N ILE A 385 1.31 -13.99 3.94
CA ILE A 385 0.49 -15.20 3.87
C ILE A 385 -0.83 -14.94 3.15
N LEU A 386 -1.74 -14.18 3.77
CA LEU A 386 -3.12 -14.09 3.31
C LEU A 386 -3.22 -13.43 1.94
N PHE A 387 -2.53 -12.32 1.70
CA PHE A 387 -2.61 -11.61 0.42
C PHE A 387 -1.96 -12.39 -0.73
N ILE A 388 -0.79 -12.99 -0.49
CA ILE A 388 -0.09 -13.82 -1.49
C ILE A 388 -0.95 -15.02 -1.89
N LEU A 389 -1.51 -15.73 -0.91
CA LEU A 389 -2.42 -16.85 -1.17
C LEU A 389 -3.71 -16.39 -1.86
N THR A 390 -4.27 -15.25 -1.46
CA THR A 390 -5.48 -14.72 -2.11
C THR A 390 -5.22 -14.44 -3.58
N ALA A 391 -4.11 -13.76 -3.90
CA ALA A 391 -3.75 -13.48 -5.28
C ALA A 391 -3.43 -14.75 -6.09
N PHE A 392 -2.78 -15.76 -5.47
CA PHE A 392 -2.59 -17.09 -6.06
C PHE A 392 -3.93 -17.72 -6.47
N PHE A 393 -4.87 -17.82 -5.52
CA PHE A 393 -6.16 -18.44 -5.81
C PHE A 393 -7.04 -17.60 -6.73
N CYS A 394 -6.91 -16.27 -6.75
CA CYS A 394 -7.52 -15.42 -7.77
C CYS A 394 -7.04 -15.82 -9.18
N CYS A 395 -5.74 -16.05 -9.37
CA CYS A 395 -5.19 -16.50 -10.65
C CYS A 395 -5.72 -17.89 -11.04
N ILE A 396 -5.76 -18.83 -10.08
CA ILE A 396 -6.35 -20.16 -10.30
C ILE A 396 -7.83 -20.05 -10.67
N TYR A 397 -8.60 -19.22 -9.97
CA TYR A 397 -10.01 -19.02 -10.24
C TYR A 397 -10.24 -18.47 -11.66
N VAL A 398 -9.50 -17.44 -12.07
CA VAL A 398 -9.61 -16.90 -13.44
C VAL A 398 -9.18 -17.92 -14.49
N GLY A 399 -8.02 -18.57 -14.29
CA GLY A 399 -7.43 -19.50 -15.27
C GLY A 399 -8.21 -20.80 -15.47
N TRP A 400 -8.86 -21.31 -14.43
CA TRP A 400 -9.46 -22.65 -14.42
C TRP A 400 -10.97 -22.68 -14.17
N ILE A 401 -11.53 -21.73 -13.42
CA ILE A 401 -12.93 -21.79 -12.96
C ILE A 401 -13.84 -20.82 -13.70
N LEU A 402 -13.33 -19.60 -13.95
CA LEU A 402 -13.99 -18.62 -14.80
C LEU A 402 -13.79 -18.97 -16.27
N GLY A 403 -12.55 -19.31 -16.63
CA GLY A 403 -12.19 -19.82 -17.95
C GLY A 403 -12.06 -18.74 -19.02
N LYS A 404 -11.40 -19.12 -20.12
CA LYS A 404 -10.96 -18.22 -21.19
C LYS A 404 -12.07 -17.36 -21.78
N GLN A 405 -13.21 -17.96 -22.11
CA GLN A 405 -14.29 -17.24 -22.80
C GLN A 405 -14.83 -16.08 -21.96
N GLU A 406 -15.13 -16.34 -20.69
CA GLU A 406 -15.67 -15.34 -19.79
C GLU A 406 -14.64 -14.26 -19.43
N SER A 407 -13.37 -14.64 -19.22
CA SER A 407 -12.28 -13.68 -18.97
C SER A 407 -12.03 -12.77 -20.16
N LEU A 408 -11.98 -13.34 -21.38
CA LEU A 408 -11.77 -12.55 -22.59
C LEU A 408 -12.97 -11.67 -22.91
N LYS A 409 -14.20 -12.14 -22.66
CA LYS A 409 -15.43 -11.35 -22.84
C LYS A 409 -15.44 -10.09 -21.99
N GLU A 410 -14.93 -10.19 -20.76
CA GLU A 410 -14.72 -9.02 -19.92
C GLU A 410 -13.60 -8.14 -20.48
N LEU A 411 -12.41 -8.66 -20.81
CA LEU A 411 -11.31 -7.82 -21.30
C LEU A 411 -11.59 -7.12 -22.64
N ASN A 412 -12.34 -7.79 -23.53
CA ASN A 412 -12.62 -7.31 -24.87
C ASN A 412 -13.92 -6.49 -24.97
N ASN A 413 -14.58 -6.22 -23.84
CA ASN A 413 -15.87 -5.52 -23.75
C ASN A 413 -16.88 -6.08 -24.77
N ASN A 414 -17.15 -7.40 -24.72
CA ASN A 414 -18.02 -8.11 -25.66
C ASN A 414 -17.60 -7.96 -27.15
N ASN A 415 -16.30 -8.15 -27.43
CA ASN A 415 -15.66 -8.07 -28.75
C ASN A 415 -15.55 -6.68 -29.37
N THR A 416 -15.83 -5.61 -28.63
CA THR A 416 -15.59 -4.24 -29.11
C THR A 416 -14.11 -3.88 -29.15
N LEU A 417 -13.28 -4.53 -28.33
CA LEU A 417 -11.82 -4.36 -28.30
C LEU A 417 -11.13 -5.65 -28.76
N LYS A 418 -10.52 -5.63 -29.95
CA LYS A 418 -9.76 -6.79 -30.45
C LYS A 418 -8.28 -6.63 -30.14
N SER A 419 -7.70 -7.56 -29.38
CA SER A 419 -6.26 -7.63 -29.15
C SER A 419 -5.79 -9.07 -28.94
N SER A 420 -4.77 -9.48 -29.69
CA SER A 420 -4.11 -10.79 -29.54
C SER A 420 -3.45 -10.96 -28.17
N TRP A 421 -3.11 -9.85 -27.51
CA TRP A 421 -2.47 -9.85 -26.19
C TRP A 421 -3.37 -10.43 -25.08
N PHE A 422 -4.70 -10.33 -25.18
CA PHE A 422 -5.59 -10.88 -24.16
C PHE A 422 -5.49 -12.40 -24.04
N GLY A 423 -5.27 -13.09 -25.17
CA GLY A 423 -5.02 -14.53 -25.17
C GLY A 423 -3.70 -14.90 -24.50
N ILE A 424 -2.65 -14.12 -24.76
CA ILE A 424 -1.32 -14.28 -24.14
C ILE A 424 -1.43 -14.06 -22.63
N TRP A 425 -2.06 -12.96 -22.21
CA TRP A 425 -2.32 -12.66 -20.80
C TRP A 425 -3.05 -13.82 -20.12
N PHE A 426 -4.11 -14.38 -20.73
CA PHE A 426 -4.88 -15.45 -20.11
C PHE A 426 -4.01 -16.68 -19.81
N TYR A 427 -3.21 -17.15 -20.77
CA TYR A 427 -2.34 -18.31 -20.54
C TYR A 427 -1.20 -17.99 -19.55
N TYR A 428 -0.70 -16.76 -19.58
CA TYR A 428 0.31 -16.29 -18.65
C TYR A 428 -0.20 -16.30 -17.19
N VAL A 429 -1.39 -15.75 -16.92
CA VAL A 429 -1.99 -15.76 -15.57
C VAL A 429 -2.53 -17.14 -15.16
N LYS A 430 -2.81 -18.02 -16.13
CA LYS A 430 -3.25 -19.38 -15.85
C LYS A 430 -2.11 -20.30 -15.40
N TYR A 431 -0.91 -20.14 -15.98
CA TYR A 431 0.20 -21.08 -15.77
C TYR A 431 1.44 -20.45 -15.11
N ILE A 432 1.91 -19.31 -15.60
CA ILE A 432 3.21 -18.76 -15.20
C ILE A 432 3.09 -17.95 -13.91
N VAL A 433 2.11 -17.05 -13.81
CA VAL A 433 1.93 -16.22 -12.62
C VAL A 433 1.67 -17.04 -11.35
N PRO A 434 0.78 -18.05 -11.32
CA PRO A 434 0.58 -18.86 -10.12
C PRO A 434 1.86 -19.57 -9.67
N LEU A 435 2.70 -20.02 -10.60
CA LEU A 435 3.99 -20.66 -10.28
C LEU A 435 4.93 -19.65 -9.62
N ILE A 436 5.03 -18.43 -10.15
CA ILE A 436 5.84 -17.36 -9.54
C ILE A 436 5.34 -17.05 -8.12
N ILE A 437 4.01 -16.89 -7.95
CA ILE A 437 3.41 -16.63 -6.63
C ILE A 437 3.71 -17.76 -5.64
N LEU A 438 3.62 -19.02 -6.08
CA LEU A 438 3.91 -20.16 -5.23
C LEU A 438 5.37 -20.22 -4.78
N ILE A 439 6.31 -19.90 -5.68
CA ILE A 439 7.74 -19.81 -5.35
C ILE A 439 7.99 -18.72 -4.28
N ILE A 440 7.40 -17.53 -4.47
CA ILE A 440 7.49 -16.43 -3.49
C ILE A 440 6.93 -16.87 -2.14
N PHE A 441 5.75 -17.49 -2.14
CA PHE A 441 5.07 -17.92 -0.92
C PHE A 441 5.91 -18.94 -0.13
N ILE A 442 6.41 -19.98 -0.80
CA ILE A 442 7.21 -21.03 -0.16
C ILE A 442 8.46 -20.42 0.46
N TYR A 443 9.21 -19.61 -0.29
CA TYR A 443 10.44 -19.04 0.22
C TYR A 443 10.19 -18.01 1.33
N GLY A 444 9.16 -17.18 1.20
CA GLY A 444 8.78 -16.18 2.21
C GLY A 444 8.29 -16.80 3.54
N ILE A 445 7.89 -18.08 3.53
CA ILE A 445 7.61 -18.84 4.75
C ILE A 445 8.84 -19.54 5.30
N LEU A 446 9.72 -20.05 4.45
CA LEU A 446 10.92 -20.79 4.87
C LEU A 446 12.01 -19.88 5.45
N ASN A 447 12.05 -18.62 5.02
CA ASN A 447 12.88 -17.57 5.62
C ASN A 447 12.04 -16.65 6.52
#